data_AF-A0A6D2G4V6-F1
#
_entry.id   AF-A0A6D2G4V6-F1
#
_cell.length_a   1.000
_cell.length_b   1.000
_cell.length_c   1.000
_cell.angle_alpha   90.00
_cell.angle_beta   90.00
_cell.angle_gamma   90.00
#
_symmetry.space_group_name_H-M   'P 1'
#
loop_
_entity.id
_entity.type
_entity.pdbx_description
1 polymer ?
#
loop_
_entity_poly.entity_id
_entity_poly.type
_entity_poly.pdbx_seq_one_letter_code
_entity_poly.pdbx_strand_id
1 'polypeptide(L)'
;MTYSADEATGGHHISLTLAGNRRIPLEEAEQYKRSNAQEIWPVVKPVYEKMAEIVARHIAGQGVTDLWLAGGSCMQPGVEALFRQRFPELQVHLPQHSLFMTPLAIANSGRAKAEGLYAS
;
A
#
# COMPACT_ATOMS: atom_id res chain seq x y z
N MET A 1 0.17 -6.46 19.81
CA MET A 1 0.72 -5.47 18.86
C MET A 1 1.96 -4.88 19.50
N THR A 2 3.13 -5.03 18.88
CA THR A 2 4.41 -4.59 19.49
C THR A 2 4.83 -3.19 19.01
N TYR A 3 4.40 -2.77 17.82
CA TYR A 3 4.66 -1.44 17.25
C TYR A 3 3.62 -1.09 16.18
N SER A 4 3.23 0.17 16.08
CA SER A 4 2.33 0.71 15.04
C SER A 4 2.77 2.13 14.71
N ALA A 5 2.73 2.51 13.44
CA ALA A 5 3.06 3.85 12.99
C ALA A 5 2.28 4.20 11.72
N ASP A 6 2.03 5.50 11.54
CA ASP A 6 1.32 6.08 10.40
C ASP A 6 2.13 7.25 9.84
N GLU A 7 2.10 7.41 8.52
CA GLU A 7 2.83 8.44 7.80
C GLU A 7 1.89 9.14 6.82
N ALA A 8 2.03 10.47 6.70
CA ALA A 8 1.18 11.30 5.84
C ALA A 8 1.56 11.13 4.35
N THR A 9 1.34 9.93 3.83
CA THR A 9 1.55 9.54 2.44
C THR A 9 0.44 8.58 1.99
N GLY A 10 0.32 8.31 0.69
CA GLY A 10 -0.66 7.34 0.19
C GLY A 10 -1.11 7.61 -1.23
N GLY A 11 -2.24 7.01 -1.59
CA GLY A 11 -2.83 7.10 -2.93
C GLY A 11 -3.14 8.52 -3.40
N HIS A 12 -3.37 9.46 -2.48
CA HIS A 12 -3.60 10.86 -2.81
C HIS A 12 -2.34 11.54 -3.36
N HIS A 13 -1.16 11.27 -2.80
CA HIS A 13 0.11 11.83 -3.30
C HIS A 13 0.45 11.34 -4.70
N ILE A 14 0.02 10.13 -5.06
CA ILE A 14 0.13 9.60 -6.42
C ILE A 14 -0.66 10.47 -7.39
N SER A 15 -1.91 10.79 -7.04
CA SER A 15 -2.75 11.62 -7.90
C SER A 15 -2.33 13.08 -7.92
N LEU A 16 -1.80 13.64 -6.82
CA LEU A 16 -1.18 14.97 -6.84
C LEU A 16 0.02 15.02 -7.77
N THR A 17 0.88 14.00 -7.73
CA THR A 17 2.07 13.90 -8.60
C THR A 17 1.65 13.83 -10.07
N LEU A 18 0.65 13.01 -10.37
CA LEU A 18 0.10 12.86 -11.71
C LEU A 18 -0.59 14.13 -12.22
N ALA A 19 -1.38 14.80 -11.36
CA ALA A 19 -2.02 16.08 -11.67
C ALA A 19 -0.98 17.15 -12.01
N GLY A 20 0.07 17.28 -11.20
CA GLY A 20 1.17 18.20 -11.44
C GLY A 20 1.93 17.89 -12.72
N ASN A 21 2.23 16.62 -13.00
CA ASN A 21 2.91 16.19 -14.21
C ASN A 21 2.10 16.49 -15.48
N ARG A 22 0.79 16.21 -15.47
CA ARG A 22 -0.09 16.34 -16.65
C ARG A 22 -0.78 17.69 -16.77
N ARG A 23 -0.69 18.55 -15.75
CA ARG A 23 -1.38 19.85 -15.67
C ARG A 23 -2.90 19.71 -15.80
N ILE A 24 -3.45 18.69 -15.16
CA ILE A 24 -4.90 18.41 -15.10
C ILE A 24 -5.43 18.59 -13.67
N PRO A 25 -6.73 18.83 -13.48
CA PRO A 25 -7.36 18.84 -12.17
C PRO A 25 -7.13 17.52 -11.41
N LEU A 26 -7.08 17.59 -10.07
CA LEU A 26 -6.85 16.41 -9.22
C LEU A 26 -7.89 15.30 -9.45
N GLU A 27 -9.16 15.67 -9.60
CA GLU A 27 -10.26 14.73 -9.87
C GLU A 27 -9.99 13.92 -11.16
N GLU A 28 -9.54 14.61 -12.22
CA GLU A 28 -9.19 13.99 -13.49
C GLU A 28 -7.96 13.07 -13.34
N ALA A 29 -6.96 13.48 -12.56
CA ALA A 29 -5.80 12.65 -12.25
C ALA A 29 -6.16 11.39 -11.44
N GLU A 30 -7.10 11.47 -10.49
CA GLU A 30 -7.62 10.32 -9.75
C GLU A 30 -8.30 9.30 -10.67
N GLN A 31 -9.11 9.76 -11.63
CA GLN A 31 -9.73 8.90 -12.64
C GLN A 31 -8.68 8.30 -13.58
N TYR A 32 -7.76 9.13 -14.06
CA TYR A 32 -6.68 8.70 -14.96
C TYR A 32 -5.79 7.64 -14.30
N LYS A 33 -5.46 7.79 -13.01
CA LYS A 33 -4.69 6.84 -12.22
C LYS A 33 -5.30 5.43 -12.24
N ARG A 34 -6.63 5.35 -12.15
CA ARG A 34 -7.36 4.07 -12.07
C ARG A 34 -7.38 3.31 -13.40
N SER A 35 -7.47 4.03 -14.52
CA SER A 35 -7.62 3.43 -15.85
C SER A 35 -6.29 3.21 -16.59
N ASN A 36 -5.21 3.90 -16.19
CA ASN A 36 -3.94 3.92 -16.92
C ASN A 36 -2.76 3.46 -16.06
N ALA A 37 -2.98 2.49 -15.18
CA ALA A 37 -2.04 2.12 -14.13
C ALA A 37 -0.63 1.79 -14.67
N GLN A 38 -0.49 1.06 -15.78
CA GLN A 38 0.83 0.76 -16.34
C GLN A 38 1.54 2.01 -16.89
N GLU A 39 0.82 2.89 -17.60
CA GLU A 39 1.37 4.07 -18.26
C GLU A 39 1.91 5.10 -17.26
N ILE A 40 1.23 5.27 -16.11
CA ILE A 40 1.61 6.29 -15.13
C ILE A 40 2.88 5.94 -14.35
N TRP A 41 3.35 4.68 -14.41
CA TRP A 41 4.42 4.18 -13.55
C TRP A 41 5.67 5.08 -13.53
N PRO A 42 6.24 5.51 -14.67
CA PRO A 42 7.44 6.35 -14.67
C PRO A 42 7.25 7.68 -13.93
N VAL A 43 6.02 8.21 -13.92
CA VAL A 43 5.67 9.47 -13.25
C VAL A 43 5.48 9.27 -11.75
N VAL A 44 4.83 8.17 -11.35
CA VAL A 44 4.42 7.96 -9.95
C VAL A 44 5.43 7.14 -9.15
N LYS A 45 6.38 6.46 -9.80
CA LYS A 45 7.42 5.65 -9.17
C LYS A 45 8.14 6.38 -8.02
N PRO A 46 8.54 7.67 -8.13
CA PRO A 46 9.22 8.37 -7.04
C PRO A 46 8.39 8.45 -5.74
N VAL A 47 7.05 8.47 -5.84
CA VAL A 47 6.16 8.44 -4.67
C VAL A 47 6.25 7.10 -3.95
N TYR A 48 6.34 6.01 -4.69
CA TYR A 48 6.51 4.67 -4.12
C TYR A 48 7.93 4.45 -3.57
N GLU A 49 8.97 5.00 -4.21
CA GLU A 49 10.33 4.98 -3.68
C GLU A 49 10.41 5.67 -2.31
N LYS A 50 9.75 6.85 -2.17
CA LYS A 50 9.57 7.52 -0.88
C LYS A 50 8.86 6.63 0.14
N MET A 51 7.76 5.97 -0.23
CA MET A 51 7.01 5.08 0.67
C MET A 51 7.87 3.90 1.14
N ALA A 52 8.64 3.30 0.24
CA ALA A 52 9.53 2.20 0.58
C ALA A 52 10.64 2.67 1.55
N GLU A 53 11.16 3.89 1.37
CA GLU A 53 12.13 4.45 2.32
C GLU A 53 11.53 4.73 3.70
N ILE A 54 10.29 5.22 3.75
CA ILE A 54 9.55 5.36 5.00
C ILE A 54 9.44 4.01 5.71
N VAL A 55 9.04 2.95 5.00
CA VAL A 55 8.96 1.60 5.56
C VAL A 55 10.32 1.13 6.08
N ALA A 56 11.40 1.37 5.32
CA ALA A 56 12.75 0.96 5.72
C ALA A 56 13.19 1.57 7.06
N ARG A 57 12.87 2.86 7.29
CA ARG A 57 13.15 3.52 8.58
C ARG A 57 12.36 2.90 9.73
N HIS A 58 11.11 2.53 9.49
CA HIS A 58 10.25 1.95 10.53
C HIS A 58 10.70 0.55 10.93
N ILE A 59 11.14 -0.28 9.99
CA ILE A 59 11.50 -1.69 10.26
C ILE A 59 12.97 -1.90 10.66
N ALA A 60 13.79 -0.83 10.63
CA ALA A 60 15.21 -0.91 10.94
C ALA A 60 15.46 -1.51 12.35
N GLY A 61 16.28 -2.56 12.40
CA GLY A 61 16.63 -3.24 13.65
C GLY A 61 15.53 -4.13 14.26
N GLN A 62 14.36 -4.25 13.62
CA GLN A 62 13.24 -5.03 14.17
C GLN A 62 13.26 -6.53 13.81
N GLY A 63 14.23 -7.00 13.00
CA GLY A 63 14.34 -8.41 12.61
C GLY A 63 13.16 -8.93 11.79
N VAL A 64 12.54 -8.05 10.99
CA VAL A 64 11.41 -8.40 10.11
C VAL A 64 11.87 -9.35 9.01
N THR A 65 11.09 -10.40 8.72
CA THR A 65 11.35 -11.37 7.63
C THR A 65 10.32 -11.26 6.50
N ASP A 66 9.09 -10.84 6.82
CA ASP A 66 7.95 -10.82 5.91
C ASP A 66 7.36 -9.42 5.81
N LEU A 67 7.10 -8.97 4.59
CA LEU A 67 6.47 -7.69 4.30
C LEU A 67 5.20 -7.91 3.49
N TRP A 68 4.04 -7.67 4.13
CA TRP A 68 2.73 -7.78 3.51
C TRP A 68 2.23 -6.41 3.05
N LEU A 69 2.06 -6.24 1.74
CA LEU A 69 1.57 -5.00 1.15
C LEU A 69 0.05 -5.03 1.04
N ALA A 70 -0.61 -4.11 1.75
CA ALA A 70 -2.08 -4.00 1.80
C ALA A 70 -2.59 -2.66 1.26
N GLY A 71 -3.87 -2.60 0.91
CA GLY A 71 -4.56 -1.39 0.47
C GLY A 71 -4.51 -1.17 -1.05
N GLY A 72 -5.42 -0.31 -1.53
CA GLY A 72 -5.61 -0.10 -2.97
C GLY A 72 -4.42 0.56 -3.68
N SER A 73 -3.62 1.37 -2.98
CA SER A 73 -2.43 1.98 -3.57
C SER A 73 -1.35 0.96 -3.94
N CYS A 74 -1.34 -0.20 -3.28
CA CYS A 74 -0.39 -1.28 -3.57
C CYS A 74 -0.76 -2.07 -4.85
N MET A 75 -1.96 -1.87 -5.41
CA MET A 75 -2.40 -2.54 -6.64
C MET A 75 -1.80 -1.96 -7.93
N GLN A 76 -1.01 -0.89 -7.82
CA GLN A 76 -0.32 -0.29 -8.95
C GLN A 76 0.74 -1.25 -9.52
N PRO A 77 0.72 -1.53 -10.84
CA PRO A 77 1.76 -2.32 -11.49
C PRO A 77 3.14 -1.71 -11.25
N GLY A 78 4.11 -2.56 -10.89
CA GLY A 78 5.49 -2.17 -10.56
C GLY A 78 5.79 -2.06 -9.07
N VAL A 79 4.77 -1.93 -8.20
CA VAL A 79 4.96 -1.80 -6.75
C VAL A 79 5.66 -3.02 -6.15
N GLU A 80 5.21 -4.22 -6.47
CA GLU A 80 5.81 -5.44 -5.94
C GLU A 80 7.30 -5.56 -6.28
N ALA A 81 7.66 -5.28 -7.53
CA ALA A 81 9.04 -5.29 -7.99
C ALA A 81 9.89 -4.22 -7.28
N LEU A 82 9.36 -3.01 -7.12
CA LEU A 82 10.03 -1.93 -6.40
C LEU A 82 10.32 -2.31 -4.95
N PHE A 83 9.33 -2.88 -4.24
CA PHE A 83 9.51 -3.29 -2.85
C PHE A 83 10.46 -4.49 -2.73
N ARG A 84 10.38 -5.49 -3.61
CA ARG A 84 11.36 -6.59 -3.66
C ARG A 84 12.78 -6.09 -3.90
N GLN A 85 12.96 -5.10 -4.77
CA GLN A 85 14.26 -4.49 -5.01
C GLN A 85 14.77 -3.71 -3.78
N ARG A 86 13.90 -2.98 -3.09
CA ARG A 86 14.27 -2.21 -1.89
C ARG A 86 14.60 -3.10 -0.69
N PHE A 87 13.98 -4.28 -0.62
CA PHE A 87 14.04 -5.21 0.51
C PHE A 87 14.39 -6.64 0.05
N PRO A 88 15.61 -6.87 -0.48
CA PRO A 88 16.00 -8.16 -1.05
C PRO A 88 16.06 -9.30 -0.01
N GLU A 89 16.25 -8.96 1.26
CA GLU A 89 16.29 -9.90 2.40
C GLU A 89 14.88 -10.29 2.90
N LEU A 90 13.83 -9.58 2.47
CA LEU A 90 12.47 -9.80 2.95
C LEU A 90 11.63 -10.62 1.96
N GLN A 91 10.75 -11.47 2.49
CA GLN A 91 9.67 -12.05 1.71
C GLN A 91 8.56 -11.02 1.52
N VAL A 92 8.50 -10.42 0.32
CA VAL A 92 7.48 -9.42 -0.03
C VAL A 92 6.25 -10.10 -0.63
N HIS A 93 5.11 -9.95 0.05
CA HIS A 93 3.82 -10.51 -0.33
C HIS A 93 2.88 -9.38 -0.79
N LEU A 94 2.42 -9.44 -2.04
CA LEU A 94 1.36 -8.57 -2.56
C LEU A 94 0.15 -9.42 -3.00
N PRO A 95 -0.89 -9.53 -2.17
CA PRO A 95 -2.11 -10.23 -2.57
C PRO A 95 -2.79 -9.56 -3.76
N GLN A 96 -3.35 -10.36 -4.68
CA GLN A 96 -4.01 -9.90 -5.91
C GLN A 96 -5.10 -8.84 -5.65
N HIS A 97 -5.81 -8.96 -4.53
CA HIS A 97 -6.86 -8.02 -4.12
C HIS A 97 -6.52 -7.31 -2.80
N SER A 98 -5.35 -6.67 -2.75
CA SER A 98 -4.83 -5.99 -1.55
C SER A 98 -5.78 -4.93 -0.96
N LEU A 99 -6.66 -4.33 -1.78
CA LEU A 99 -7.69 -3.37 -1.34
C LEU A 99 -8.64 -3.95 -0.28
N PHE A 100 -8.91 -5.26 -0.31
CA PHE A 100 -9.89 -5.88 0.57
C PHE A 100 -9.29 -6.45 1.86
N MET A 101 -7.98 -6.42 2.04
CA MET A 101 -7.34 -7.01 3.21
C MET A 101 -7.86 -6.43 4.53
N THR A 102 -7.90 -5.11 4.66
CA THR A 102 -8.40 -4.46 5.90
C THR A 102 -9.91 -4.69 6.11
N PRO A 103 -10.79 -4.48 5.10
CA PRO A 103 -12.21 -4.83 5.25
C PRO A 103 -12.45 -6.29 5.64
N LEU A 104 -11.73 -7.25 5.05
CA LEU A 104 -11.85 -8.68 5.39
C LEU A 104 -11.34 -8.97 6.80
N ALA A 105 -10.23 -8.36 7.23
CA ALA A 105 -9.72 -8.49 8.58
C ALA A 105 -10.72 -7.95 9.62
N ILE A 106 -11.38 -6.82 9.33
CA ILE A 106 -12.45 -6.26 10.17
C ILE A 106 -13.63 -7.24 10.26
N ALA A 107 -14.11 -7.75 9.13
CA ALA A 107 -15.23 -8.69 9.09
C ALA A 107 -14.91 -9.98 9.87
N ASN A 108 -13.72 -10.55 9.68
CA ASN A 108 -13.29 -11.75 10.41
C ASN A 108 -13.15 -11.50 11.91
N SER A 109 -12.60 -10.34 12.30
CA SER A 109 -12.49 -9.95 13.72
C SER A 109 -13.86 -9.79 14.37
N GLY A 110 -14.83 -9.21 13.65
CA GLY A 110 -16.21 -9.10 14.08
C GLY A 110 -16.87 -10.48 14.27
N ARG A 111 -16.68 -11.39 13.31
CA ARG A 111 -17.20 -12.77 13.39
C ARG A 111 -16.65 -13.51 14.62
N ALA A 112 -15.33 -13.48 14.83
CA ALA A 112 -14.71 -14.15 15.96
C ALA A 112 -15.21 -13.62 17.31
N LYS A 113 -15.43 -12.30 17.42
CA LYS A 113 -16.00 -11.69 18.63
C LYS A 113 -17.44 -12.13 18.86
N ALA A 114 -18.26 -12.19 17.81
CA ALA A 114 -19.64 -12.68 17.90
C ALA A 114 -19.69 -14.16 18.31
N GLU A 115 -18.89 -15.02 17.66
CA GLU A 115 -18.82 -16.45 17.98
C GLU A 115 -18.33 -16.72 19.41
N GLY A 116 -17.36 -15.94 19.91
CA GLY A 116 -16.92 -16.01 21.30
C GLY A 116 -17.98 -15.55 22.30
N LEU A 117 -18.82 -14.57 21.94
CA LEU A 117 -19.93 -14.10 22.78
C LEU A 117 -21.10 -15.09 22.83
N TYR A 118 -21.34 -15.87 21.76
CA TYR A 118 -22.38 -16.92 21.73
C TYR A 118 -21.88 -18.29 22.22
N ALA A 119 -20.59 -18.44 22.51
CA ALA A 119 -19.99 -19.63 23.12
C ALA A 119 -19.83 -19.49 24.66
N SER A 120 -20.44 -18.46 25.26
CA SER A 120 -20.44 -18.17 26.71
C SER A 120 -21.78 -18.47 27.35
#